data_AF-A0A1X1ZRB9-F1
#
_entry.id   AF-A0A1X1ZRB9-F1
#
_cell.length_a   1.000
_cell.length_b   1.000
_cell.length_c   1.000
_cell.angle_alpha   90.00
_cell.angle_beta   90.00
_cell.angle_gamma   90.00
#
_symmetry.space_group_name_H-M   'P 1'
#
loop_
_entity.id
_entity.type
_entity.pdbx_description
1 polymer ?
#
loop_
_entity_poly.entity_id
_entity_poly.type
_entity_poly.pdbx_seq_one_letter_code
_entity_poly.pdbx_strand_id
1 'polypeptide(L)'
;MRIPTSEFIWQGRLHLGDEPGVFGDATYVGLAVELPLTLTKTASISTADLTIRAENVQVIPPYPGHVVTVVSYEDGQAKVVGNAQIGAQPDNQPGVDTKVALDLSTVPFPAFVGVRIHVDTTVPPGLYDDFVIAGLRLNSSDNSVIGQLGFRS
;
A
#
# COMPACT_ATOMS: atom_id res chain seq x y z
N MET A 1 -12.57 23.58 16.14
CA MET A 1 -12.74 22.72 14.95
C MET A 1 -11.65 21.66 15.03
N ARG A 2 -11.96 20.37 15.17
CA ARG A 2 -10.94 19.32 15.14
C ARG A 2 -10.54 19.11 13.68
N ILE A 3 -9.28 19.35 13.36
CA ILE A 3 -8.73 19.02 12.04
C ILE A 3 -8.67 17.48 12.00
N PRO A 4 -9.30 16.81 11.02
CA PRO A 4 -9.20 15.36 10.90
C PRO A 4 -7.72 14.99 10.71
N THR A 5 -7.21 14.01 11.45
CA THR A 5 -5.80 13.57 11.43
C THR A 5 -5.52 12.48 10.38
N SER A 6 -6.53 12.17 9.57
CA SER A 6 -6.52 11.12 8.56
C SER A 6 -7.28 11.60 7.34
N GLU A 7 -6.62 11.57 6.19
CA GLU A 7 -7.18 11.87 4.89
C GLU A 7 -7.41 10.58 4.10
N PHE A 8 -8.55 10.51 3.44
CA PHE A 8 -8.89 9.45 2.53
C PHE A 8 -8.37 9.74 1.11
N ILE A 9 -7.58 8.81 0.55
CA ILE A 9 -7.02 8.96 -0.81
C ILE A 9 -7.85 8.20 -1.83
N TRP A 10 -8.16 6.93 -1.54
CA TRP A 10 -8.80 6.03 -2.49
C TRP A 10 -9.55 4.88 -1.79
N GLN A 11 -10.63 4.43 -2.43
CA GLN A 11 -11.36 3.19 -2.11
C GLN A 11 -11.82 2.55 -3.40
N GLY A 12 -11.75 1.23 -3.42
CA GLY A 12 -12.15 0.41 -4.54
C GLY A 12 -11.85 -1.03 -4.22
N ARG A 13 -11.66 -1.86 -5.25
CA ARG A 13 -11.24 -3.24 -5.09
C ARG A 13 -10.20 -3.56 -6.15
N LEU A 14 -9.00 -3.94 -5.72
CA LEU A 14 -7.96 -4.46 -6.58
C LEU A 14 -7.64 -5.86 -6.09
N HIS A 15 -7.97 -6.85 -6.90
CA HIS A 15 -7.73 -8.26 -6.61
C HIS A 15 -6.29 -8.61 -6.98
N LEU A 16 -5.59 -9.28 -6.08
CA LEU A 16 -4.21 -9.75 -6.23
C LEU A 16 -4.15 -11.18 -5.71
N GLY A 17 -3.31 -12.02 -6.32
CA GLY A 17 -3.11 -13.40 -5.86
C GLY A 17 -3.35 -14.42 -6.96
N ASP A 18 -3.38 -15.69 -6.57
CA ASP A 18 -3.89 -16.74 -7.44
C ASP A 18 -5.34 -17.07 -7.10
N GLU A 19 -6.17 -17.41 -8.09
CA GLU A 19 -7.47 -18.01 -7.78
C GLU A 19 -7.22 -19.48 -7.41
N PRO A 20 -7.56 -19.93 -6.20
CA PRO A 20 -7.30 -21.31 -5.79
C PRO A 20 -8.24 -22.25 -6.56
N GLY A 21 -7.74 -22.88 -7.62
CA GLY A 21 -8.57 -23.73 -8.49
C GLY A 21 -7.85 -24.52 -9.60
N VAL A 22 -7.25 -25.66 -9.21
CA VAL A 22 -7.17 -26.93 -9.98
C VAL A 22 -6.22 -27.03 -11.19
N PHE A 23 -5.92 -25.96 -11.94
CA PHE A 23 -5.08 -26.08 -13.15
C PHE A 23 -3.94 -25.04 -13.18
N GLY A 24 -2.73 -25.49 -13.52
CA GLY A 24 -1.54 -24.64 -13.65
C GLY A 24 -1.57 -23.68 -14.86
N ASP A 25 -2.75 -23.46 -15.45
CA ASP A 25 -3.02 -22.59 -16.59
C ASP A 25 -4.06 -21.48 -16.27
N ALA A 26 -4.51 -21.37 -15.01
CA ALA A 26 -5.41 -20.30 -14.59
C ALA A 26 -4.73 -18.92 -14.77
N THR A 27 -5.50 -17.97 -15.31
CA THR A 27 -5.03 -16.60 -15.53
C THR A 27 -4.92 -15.88 -14.18
N TYR A 28 -3.71 -15.73 -13.66
CA TYR A 28 -3.46 -15.02 -12.41
C TYR A 28 -3.94 -13.56 -12.47
N VAL A 29 -4.67 -13.12 -11.44
CA VAL A 29 -4.82 -11.68 -11.15
C VAL A 29 -3.45 -11.19 -10.65
N GLY A 30 -2.91 -10.13 -11.27
CA GLY A 30 -1.48 -9.79 -11.20
C GLY A 30 -0.83 -9.91 -9.81
N LEU A 31 0.39 -10.45 -9.75
CA LEU A 31 1.15 -10.65 -8.49
C LEU A 31 1.70 -9.36 -7.87
N ALA A 32 1.47 -8.23 -8.53
CA ALA A 32 1.85 -6.92 -8.04
C ALA A 32 0.95 -5.84 -8.60
N VAL A 33 0.80 -4.76 -7.83
CA VAL A 33 0.19 -3.50 -8.28
C VAL A 33 1.01 -2.33 -7.79
N GLU A 34 1.01 -1.25 -8.56
CA GLU A 34 1.52 0.03 -8.12
C GLU A 34 0.42 1.08 -8.23
N LEU A 35 0.15 1.76 -7.11
CA LEU A 35 -0.79 2.87 -7.04
C LEU A 35 -0.01 4.20 -7.00
N PRO A 36 -0.08 5.02 -8.07
CA PRO A 36 0.62 6.30 -8.09
C PRO A 36 -0.12 7.31 -7.22
N LEU A 37 0.60 8.04 -6.39
CA LEU A 37 0.10 9.12 -5.55
C LEU A 37 0.91 10.39 -5.76
N THR A 38 0.26 11.53 -5.65
CA THR A 38 0.91 12.83 -5.49
C THR A 38 0.72 13.30 -4.06
N LEU A 39 1.81 13.61 -3.36
CA LEU A 39 1.77 14.18 -2.02
C LEU A 39 2.10 15.67 -2.06
N THR A 40 1.33 16.47 -1.34
CA THR A 40 1.52 17.92 -1.21
C THR A 40 1.71 18.27 0.26
N LYS A 41 2.71 19.09 0.57
CA LYS A 41 2.92 19.63 1.91
C LYS A 41 2.04 20.86 2.13
N THR A 42 1.37 20.91 3.26
CA THR A 42 0.65 22.09 3.76
C THR A 42 1.37 22.74 4.95
N ALA A 43 2.28 22.00 5.59
CA ALA A 43 3.15 22.49 6.66
C ALA A 43 4.52 21.79 6.63
N SER A 44 5.49 22.34 7.37
CA SER A 44 6.84 21.78 7.49
C SER A 44 6.85 20.51 8.35
N ILE A 45 6.67 19.35 7.72
CA ILE A 45 6.82 18.03 8.34
C ILE A 45 7.75 17.13 7.51
N SER A 46 8.36 16.14 8.16
CA SER A 46 9.26 15.16 7.53
C SER A 46 8.70 13.74 7.48
N THR A 47 7.57 13.45 8.11
CA THR A 47 7.00 12.10 8.19
C THR A 47 5.49 12.08 8.00
N ALA A 48 4.97 10.94 7.54
CA ALA A 48 3.54 10.64 7.46
C ALA A 48 3.34 9.11 7.53
N ASP A 49 2.14 8.66 7.86
CA ASP A 49 1.79 7.23 7.84
C ASP A 49 0.76 6.95 6.75
N LEU A 50 1.13 6.11 5.77
CA LEU A 50 0.19 5.58 4.80
C LEU A 50 -0.48 4.32 5.39
N THR A 51 -1.80 4.29 5.43
CA THR A 51 -2.57 3.10 5.78
C THR A 51 -3.15 2.46 4.53
N ILE A 52 -2.87 1.18 4.34
CA ILE A 52 -3.48 0.34 3.31
C ILE A 52 -4.50 -0.57 3.96
N ARG A 53 -5.72 -0.54 3.44
CA ARG A 53 -6.78 -1.49 3.81
C ARG A 53 -6.71 -2.66 2.85
N ALA A 54 -6.60 -3.87 3.40
CA ALA A 54 -6.71 -5.11 2.65
C ALA A 54 -7.80 -6.01 3.25
N GLU A 55 -8.41 -6.85 2.41
CA GLU A 55 -9.46 -7.81 2.76
C GLU A 55 -9.08 -9.21 2.27
N ASN A 56 -9.51 -10.23 2.99
CA ASN A 56 -9.27 -11.65 2.79
C ASN A 56 -7.80 -12.08 2.86
N VAL A 57 -6.94 -11.29 3.52
CA VAL A 57 -5.50 -11.58 3.59
C VAL A 57 -5.22 -12.79 4.47
N GLN A 58 -4.57 -13.79 3.90
CA GLN A 58 -4.00 -14.95 4.58
C GLN A 58 -2.48 -14.90 4.49
N VAL A 59 -1.81 -15.13 5.61
CA VAL A 59 -0.35 -15.30 5.65
C VAL A 59 -0.07 -16.70 6.17
N ILE A 60 0.70 -17.47 5.41
CA ILE A 60 1.04 -18.86 5.73
C ILE A 60 2.37 -18.84 6.48
N PRO A 61 2.45 -19.26 7.75
CA PRO A 61 3.74 -19.40 8.43
C PRO A 61 4.58 -20.53 7.78
N PRO A 62 5.91 -20.38 7.68
CA PRO A 62 6.76 -19.31 8.20
C PRO A 62 7.01 -18.15 7.21
N TYR A 63 6.23 -18.06 6.14
CA TYR A 63 6.46 -17.10 5.05
C TYR A 63 6.16 -15.66 5.49
N PRO A 64 6.90 -14.67 4.94
CA PRO A 64 6.86 -13.29 5.40
C PRO A 64 5.53 -12.54 5.12
N GLY A 65 4.72 -13.01 4.18
CA GLY A 65 3.51 -12.33 3.76
C GLY A 65 3.77 -11.22 2.75
N HIS A 66 2.69 -10.59 2.28
CA HIS A 66 2.73 -9.63 1.16
C HIS A 66 3.50 -8.37 1.52
N VAL A 67 4.28 -7.85 0.58
CA VAL A 67 5.17 -6.71 0.83
C VAL A 67 4.57 -5.44 0.26
N VAL A 68 4.59 -4.38 1.05
CA VAL A 68 4.33 -3.02 0.61
C VAL A 68 5.63 -2.24 0.59
N THR A 69 5.93 -1.59 -0.53
CA THR A 69 7.04 -0.65 -0.67
C THR A 69 6.54 0.66 -1.25
N VAL A 70 6.81 1.76 -0.57
CA VAL A 70 6.50 3.10 -1.06
C VAL A 70 7.77 3.72 -1.62
N VAL A 71 7.71 4.13 -2.87
CA VAL A 71 8.86 4.64 -3.63
C VAL A 71 8.56 6.07 -4.07
N SER A 72 9.44 7.03 -3.77
CA SER A 72 9.38 8.36 -4.37
C SER A 72 10.14 8.39 -5.69
N TYR A 73 9.58 9.09 -6.67
CA TYR A 73 10.17 9.32 -7.98
C TYR A 73 10.61 10.78 -8.12
N GLU A 74 11.88 10.98 -8.46
CA GLU A 74 12.49 12.30 -8.69
C GLU A 74 13.52 12.17 -9.81
N ASP A 75 13.38 12.94 -10.90
CA ASP A 75 14.36 13.06 -11.99
C ASP A 75 14.98 11.73 -12.47
N GLY A 76 14.12 10.72 -12.69
CA GLY A 76 14.52 9.40 -13.16
C GLY A 76 15.18 8.50 -12.09
N GLN A 77 15.23 8.96 -10.84
CA GLN A 77 15.61 8.17 -9.68
C GLN A 77 14.38 7.68 -8.92
N ALA A 78 14.52 6.50 -8.32
CA ALA A 78 13.53 5.89 -7.46
C ALA A 78 14.15 5.66 -6.08
N LYS A 79 13.52 6.18 -5.03
CA LYS A 79 13.99 6.04 -3.65
C LYS A 79 12.90 5.39 -2.79
N VAL A 80 13.25 4.35 -2.05
CA VAL A 80 12.33 3.78 -1.05
C VAL A 80 12.19 4.75 0.11
N VAL A 81 10.94 5.12 0.41
CA VAL A 81 10.57 6.04 1.49
C VAL A 81 9.73 5.36 2.57
N GLY A 82 9.25 4.14 2.32
CA GLY A 82 8.53 3.33 3.30
C GLY A 82 8.47 1.87 2.90
N ASN A 83 8.42 0.98 3.89
CA ASN A 83 8.25 -0.45 3.68
C ASN A 83 7.44 -1.07 4.83
N ALA A 84 6.58 -2.02 4.53
CA ALA A 84 5.85 -2.82 5.52
C ALA A 84 5.46 -4.18 4.95
N GLN A 85 5.00 -5.07 5.82
CA GLN A 85 4.35 -6.32 5.45
C GLN A 85 2.85 -6.24 5.77
N ILE A 86 2.03 -6.79 4.88
CA ILE A 86 0.61 -6.98 5.14
C ILE A 86 0.48 -8.22 6.03
N GLY A 87 -0.05 -8.03 7.24
CA GLY A 87 -0.31 -9.11 8.17
C GLY A 87 -1.58 -9.87 7.80
N ALA A 88 -1.71 -11.10 8.31
CA ALA A 88 -2.94 -11.87 8.19
C ALA A 88 -4.14 -11.08 8.74
N GLN A 89 -5.27 -11.19 8.06
CA GLN A 89 -6.53 -10.65 8.54
C GLN A 89 -7.02 -11.47 9.75
N PRO A 90 -7.38 -10.82 10.86
CA PRO A 90 -8.01 -11.52 11.98
C PRO A 90 -9.42 -12.05 11.62
N ASP A 91 -9.77 -13.26 12.08
CA ASP A 91 -11.02 -13.98 11.75
C ASP A 91 -12.33 -13.18 11.97
N ASN A 92 -12.32 -12.16 12.82
CA ASN A 92 -13.49 -11.35 13.17
C ASN A 92 -13.40 -9.89 12.70
N GLN A 93 -12.49 -9.58 11.79
CA GLN A 93 -12.32 -8.25 11.22
C GLN A 93 -12.70 -8.29 9.74
N PRO A 94 -13.35 -7.25 9.19
CA PRO A 94 -13.70 -7.19 7.76
C PRO A 94 -12.50 -6.79 6.89
N GLY A 95 -11.27 -7.08 7.32
CA GLY A 95 -10.02 -6.60 6.70
C GLY A 95 -8.97 -6.17 7.71
N VAL A 96 -7.76 -5.97 7.21
CA VAL A 96 -6.57 -5.55 7.96
C VAL A 96 -6.09 -4.18 7.49
N ASP A 97 -5.66 -3.36 8.44
CA ASP A 97 -5.04 -2.05 8.17
C ASP A 97 -3.53 -2.18 8.39
N THR A 98 -2.76 -2.06 7.32
CA THR A 98 -1.30 -2.03 7.37
C THR A 98 -0.82 -0.59 7.30
N LYS A 99 -0.07 -0.16 8.32
CA LYS A 99 0.58 1.15 8.35
C LYS A 99 1.99 1.08 7.79
N VAL A 100 2.31 2.02 6.91
CA VAL A 100 3.64 2.24 6.36
C VAL A 100 4.11 3.61 6.78
N ALA A 101 5.13 3.67 7.63
CA ALA A 101 5.78 4.92 7.97
C ALA A 101 6.56 5.44 6.74
N LEU A 102 6.35 6.71 6.40
CA LEU A 102 6.99 7.39 5.29
C LEU A 102 8.04 8.38 5.80
N ASP A 103 9.28 8.22 5.35
CA ASP A 103 10.32 9.24 5.50
C ASP A 103 10.31 10.18 4.29
N LEU A 104 9.83 11.40 4.52
CA LEU A 104 9.67 12.47 3.53
C LEU A 104 10.64 13.63 3.79
N SER A 105 11.64 13.42 4.65
CA SER A 105 12.61 14.45 5.07
C SER A 105 13.46 14.98 3.92
N THR A 106 13.74 14.13 2.93
CA THR A 106 14.65 14.38 1.81
C THR A 106 13.94 14.37 0.45
N VAL A 107 12.61 14.25 0.46
CA VAL A 107 11.80 14.19 -0.76
C VAL A 107 11.31 15.59 -1.11
N PRO A 108 11.55 16.09 -2.34
CA PRO A 108 10.99 17.37 -2.78
C PRO A 108 9.47 17.28 -2.94
N PHE A 109 8.79 18.43 -2.83
CA PHE A 109 7.33 18.51 -2.97
C PHE A 109 6.95 19.37 -4.19
N PRO A 110 5.89 19.01 -4.96
CA PRO A 110 5.03 17.83 -4.77
C PRO A 110 5.79 16.52 -4.96
N ALA A 111 5.56 15.56 -4.07
CA ALA A 111 6.26 14.28 -4.11
C ALA A 111 5.42 13.27 -4.88
N PHE A 112 5.99 12.69 -5.94
CA PHE A 112 5.35 11.62 -6.70
C PHE A 112 5.78 10.30 -6.11
N VAL A 113 4.84 9.55 -5.53
CA VAL A 113 5.14 8.28 -4.87
C VAL A 113 4.33 7.13 -5.45
N GLY A 114 4.96 5.99 -5.68
CA GLY A 114 4.31 4.73 -6.04
C GLY A 114 4.14 3.86 -4.80
N VAL A 115 2.91 3.44 -4.50
CA VAL A 115 2.62 2.43 -3.48
C VAL A 115 2.61 1.08 -4.16
N ARG A 116 3.71 0.34 -4.04
CA ARG A 116 3.89 -0.97 -4.65
C ARG A 116 3.49 -2.05 -3.66
N ILE A 117 2.60 -2.94 -4.08
CA ILE A 117 2.14 -4.08 -3.29
C ILE A 117 2.50 -5.33 -4.10
N HIS A 118 3.23 -6.25 -3.48
CA HIS A 118 3.65 -7.51 -4.08
C HIS A 118 3.12 -8.69 -3.28
N VAL A 119 2.54 -9.65 -3.99
CA VAL A 119 2.14 -10.95 -3.43
C VAL A 119 3.41 -11.67 -2.94
N ASP A 120 3.32 -12.38 -1.81
CA ASP A 120 4.43 -13.20 -1.35
C ASP A 120 4.56 -14.43 -2.24
N THR A 121 5.54 -14.42 -3.13
CA THR A 121 5.81 -15.55 -4.03
C THR A 121 6.82 -16.53 -3.45
N THR A 122 7.22 -16.39 -2.18
CA THR A 122 8.12 -17.33 -1.51
C THR A 122 7.39 -18.60 -1.03
N VAL A 123 6.05 -18.54 -0.93
CA VAL A 123 5.19 -19.72 -0.77
C VAL A 123 5.19 -20.56 -2.06
N PRO A 124 4.95 -21.88 -1.97
CA PRO A 124 4.76 -22.72 -3.15
C PRO A 124 3.65 -22.21 -4.08
N PRO A 125 3.78 -22.36 -5.41
CA PRO A 125 2.71 -22.03 -6.35
C PRO A 125 1.39 -22.75 -5.99
N GLY A 126 0.26 -22.04 -6.09
CA GLY A 126 -1.05 -22.53 -5.67
C GLY A 126 -1.38 -22.26 -4.19
N LEU A 127 -0.49 -21.54 -3.50
CA LEU A 127 -0.70 -21.00 -2.16
C LEU A 127 -0.58 -19.46 -2.15
N TYR A 128 -0.60 -18.81 -3.32
CA TYR A 128 -0.58 -17.36 -3.38
C TYR A 128 -1.96 -16.84 -2.99
N ASP A 129 -2.09 -16.35 -1.76
CA ASP A 129 -3.35 -15.83 -1.24
C ASP A 129 -4.06 -14.86 -2.20
N ASP A 130 -5.37 -15.08 -2.43
CA ASP A 130 -6.27 -14.16 -3.13
C ASP A 130 -6.82 -13.14 -2.14
N PHE A 131 -6.34 -11.91 -2.26
CA PHE A 131 -6.76 -10.82 -1.39
C PHE A 131 -7.09 -9.57 -2.18
N VAL A 132 -7.77 -8.65 -1.49
CA VAL A 132 -8.24 -7.41 -2.10
C VAL A 132 -7.61 -6.23 -1.40
N ILE A 133 -6.96 -5.36 -2.17
CA ILE A 133 -6.63 -4.02 -1.72
C ILE A 133 -7.89 -3.16 -1.86
N ALA A 134 -8.38 -2.66 -0.72
CA ALA A 134 -9.70 -2.03 -0.61
C ALA A 134 -9.64 -0.51 -0.40
N GLY A 135 -8.50 0.02 0.04
CA GLY A 135 -8.36 1.47 0.24
C GLY A 135 -6.98 1.95 0.66
N LEU A 136 -6.76 3.25 0.47
CA LEU A 136 -5.58 3.99 0.90
C LEU A 136 -5.99 5.22 1.69
N ARG A 137 -5.34 5.44 2.84
CA ARG A 137 -5.49 6.64 3.67
C ARG A 137 -4.12 7.17 4.07
N LEU A 138 -3.98 8.49 4.13
CA LEU A 138 -2.78 9.14 4.63
C LEU A 138 -3.07 9.75 5.99
N ASN A 139 -2.19 9.51 6.95
CA ASN A 139 -2.28 10.11 8.27
C ASN A 139 -1.07 11.01 8.47
N SER A 140 -1.32 12.28 8.74
CA SER A 140 -0.29 13.24 9.09
C SER A 140 -0.82 14.15 10.18
N SER A 141 0.05 14.64 11.07
CA SER A 141 -0.38 15.59 12.10
C SER A 141 -0.93 16.85 11.43
N ASP A 142 -2.12 17.27 11.83
CA ASP A 142 -2.82 18.47 11.34
C ASP A 142 -2.95 18.56 9.80
N ASN A 143 -2.99 17.43 9.09
CA ASN A 143 -3.00 17.36 7.61
C ASN A 143 -1.81 18.08 6.96
N SER A 144 -0.66 18.09 7.63
CA SER A 144 0.60 18.65 7.14
C SER A 144 1.08 18.07 5.81
N VAL A 145 0.61 16.86 5.47
CA VAL A 145 0.73 16.26 4.13
C VAL A 145 -0.64 15.79 3.66
N ILE A 146 -0.97 16.13 2.42
CA ILE A 146 -2.17 15.74 1.70
C ILE A 146 -1.80 14.79 0.56
N GLY A 147 -2.60 13.76 0.32
CA GLY A 147 -2.37 12.76 -0.72
C GLY A 147 -3.48 12.70 -1.77
N GLN A 148 -3.12 12.56 -3.04
CA GLN A 148 -4.06 12.39 -4.14
C GLN A 148 -3.68 11.19 -5.00
N LEU A 149 -4.67 10.44 -5.50
CA LEU A 149 -4.44 9.36 -6.46
C LEU A 149 -4.06 9.94 -7.84
N GLY A 150 -3.04 9.33 -8.44
CA GLY A 150 -2.42 9.72 -9.71
C GLY A 150 -1.23 10.65 -9.52
N PHE A 151 -0.32 10.66 -10.51
CA PHE A 151 0.67 11.73 -10.65
C PHE A 151 0.01 12.95 -11.27
N ARG A 152 0.00 14.05 -10.52
CA ARG A 152 -0.68 15.30 -10.86
C ARG A 152 0.30 16.46 -10.80
N SER A 153 0.34 17.24 -11.86
CA SER A 153 1.09 18.50 -11.98
C SER A 153 0.27 19.70 -11.55
#